data_AF-A0A2L0EX99-F1
#
_entry.id   AF-A0A2L0EX99-F1
#
_cell.length_a   1.000
_cell.length_b   1.000
_cell.length_c   1.000
_cell.angle_alpha   90.00
_cell.angle_beta   90.00
_cell.angle_gamma   90.00
#
_symmetry.space_group_name_H-M   'P 1'
#
loop_
_entity.id
_entity.type
_entity.pdbx_description
1 polymer ?
#
loop_
_entity_poly.entity_id
_entity_poly.type
_entity_poly.pdbx_seq_one_letter_code
_entity_poly.pdbx_strand_id
1 'polypeptide(L)'
;MRRRTRRRKVMVVAALAALALGVMVSGCWKRGDHTLGSFCAAAVGGEEHCVGENLGPGSAWTKAEKDGMLPIEMWATWPSDKTLDDVVARTHRLDQWFGHLDEAIAYVRDDARNAESLRATLSGKLESLLDEATDRQRALLARTPVDAAGNFKAAMVDKASAEREPLVAALAADKQGMAVVQGIFDQARSDVAPLEARYAEAAARFAAYRATEAAETAAYAALSEQASRSDSEGLDGVQQAVLEAAREASRAPNELAAEVMALAAELQVFAGSFEEAMAPHREFLATHGAVLPDMTSGALRSLSAMLGYAQRRVARSDATATALLGGIALRREALRVLQMDEGAREAIARSRIRKASETFKERAQVRAEALSAAPPVSERLGLPLLAERCGELTALVQMRPLCEAAGASWREAGCAALRERFDAAEAELRTGLPRKIAAGLEELREKGMAAAALDAAEARLEAGDVKGAAIAYDAAVRGAEGT
;
A
#
# COMPACT_ATOMS: atom_id res chain seq x y z
N MET A 1 5.60 25.22 -9.76
CA MET A 1 4.62 26.33 -9.69
C MET A 1 4.06 26.42 -8.27
N ARG A 2 3.71 27.64 -7.86
CA ARG A 2 3.53 28.09 -6.47
C ARG A 2 2.25 27.60 -5.78
N ARG A 3 2.39 27.48 -4.46
CA ARG A 3 1.42 27.23 -3.38
C ARG A 3 0.11 28.04 -3.43
N ARG A 4 -0.95 27.36 -2.97
CA ARG A 4 -2.04 27.75 -2.04
C ARG A 4 -2.84 29.04 -2.32
N THR A 5 -4.15 28.87 -2.50
CA THR A 5 -5.17 29.89 -2.19
C THR A 5 -6.39 29.27 -1.51
N ARG A 6 -6.43 29.39 -0.18
CA ARG A 6 -7.63 29.25 0.66
C ARG A 6 -8.36 30.60 0.64
N ARG A 7 -9.63 30.63 0.19
CA ARG A 7 -10.57 31.75 0.40
C ARG A 7 -11.15 31.63 1.82
N ARG A 8 -11.09 32.66 2.68
CA ARG A 8 -11.88 33.93 2.78
C ARG A 8 -13.18 33.75 3.58
N LYS A 9 -13.28 34.39 4.76
CA LYS A 9 -14.28 35.42 5.15
C LYS A 9 -14.52 35.45 6.67
N VAL A 10 -14.10 36.53 7.32
CA VAL A 10 -14.74 37.11 8.51
C VAL A 10 -14.69 38.63 8.32
N MET A 11 -15.84 39.27 8.18
CA MET A 11 -16.05 40.71 8.35
C MET A 11 -17.48 40.88 8.87
N VAL A 12 -17.61 41.35 10.11
CA VAL A 12 -18.85 41.86 10.71
C VAL A 12 -18.66 43.37 10.79
N VAL A 13 -19.55 44.12 10.15
CA VAL A 13 -19.60 45.58 10.15
C VAL A 13 -20.61 46.03 11.21
N ALA A 14 -20.20 47.01 12.00
CA ALA A 14 -20.95 47.67 13.05
C ALA A 14 -21.62 48.97 12.57
N ALA A 15 -22.58 49.41 13.38
CA ALA A 15 -23.00 50.79 13.67
C ALA A 15 -24.03 51.50 12.75
N LEU A 16 -25.16 51.84 13.36
CA LEU A 16 -26.08 52.97 13.11
C LEU A 16 -26.63 53.38 14.49
N ALA A 17 -26.94 54.62 14.84
CA ALA A 17 -26.52 55.96 14.48
C ALA A 17 -27.13 56.84 15.58
N ALA A 18 -26.33 57.70 16.21
CA ALA A 18 -26.80 58.65 17.22
C ALA A 18 -27.41 59.89 16.54
N LEU A 19 -28.54 60.37 17.06
CA LEU A 19 -29.10 61.69 16.76
C LEU A 19 -29.27 62.43 18.09
N ALA A 20 -28.65 63.61 18.15
CA ALA A 20 -28.69 64.55 19.25
C ALA A 20 -29.64 65.71 18.92
N LEU A 21 -30.36 66.21 19.93
CA LEU A 21 -30.87 67.59 20.03
C LEU A 21 -30.91 67.97 21.52
N GLY A 22 -30.31 69.12 21.87
CA GLY A 22 -30.34 69.77 23.21
C GLY A 22 -31.69 70.48 23.49
N VAL A 23 -31.97 71.20 24.58
CA VAL A 23 -31.18 71.99 25.56
C VAL A 23 -32.00 72.13 26.87
N MET A 24 -31.27 72.30 27.98
CA MET A 24 -31.57 72.70 29.39
C MET A 24 -32.98 73.21 29.82
N VAL A 25 -33.37 72.87 31.06
CA VAL A 25 -33.48 73.78 32.24
C VAL A 25 -33.59 72.96 33.55
N SER A 26 -33.01 73.52 34.60
CA SER A 26 -32.89 73.10 36.00
C SER A 26 -34.19 72.76 36.74
N GLY A 27 -34.15 71.74 37.59
CA GLY A 27 -35.12 71.52 38.68
C GLY A 27 -34.69 70.35 39.55
N CYS A 28 -34.12 70.63 40.71
CA CYS A 28 -33.66 69.66 41.69
C CYS A 28 -34.87 68.88 42.27
N TRP A 29 -35.07 67.63 41.85
CA TRP A 29 -35.95 66.69 42.53
C TRP A 29 -35.09 65.48 42.92
N LYS A 30 -35.12 65.12 44.21
CA LYS A 30 -34.54 63.86 44.69
C LYS A 30 -35.12 62.72 43.84
N ARG A 31 -34.31 62.12 42.96
CA ARG A 31 -34.68 60.89 42.25
C ARG A 31 -34.96 59.82 43.30
N GLY A 32 -36.23 59.44 43.44
CA GLY A 32 -36.59 58.21 44.12
C GLY A 32 -35.95 57.05 43.37
N ASP A 33 -35.44 56.06 44.10
CA ASP A 33 -34.91 54.85 43.50
C ASP A 33 -36.09 54.00 43.01
N HIS A 34 -36.43 54.11 41.71
CA HIS A 34 -37.55 53.42 41.07
C HIS A 34 -37.06 52.19 40.27
N THR A 35 -35.94 51.61 40.68
CA THR A 35 -35.28 50.48 40.00
C THR A 35 -35.97 49.13 40.23
N LEU A 36 -36.84 49.03 41.24
CA LEU A 36 -37.60 47.81 41.56
C LEU A 36 -39.11 47.94 41.29
N GLY A 37 -39.56 49.15 40.95
CA GLY A 37 -40.96 49.51 40.79
C GLY A 37 -41.29 50.76 41.61
N SER A 38 -42.51 51.26 41.45
CA SER A 38 -42.97 52.40 42.23
C SER A 38 -44.44 52.28 42.59
N PHE A 39 -44.80 52.79 43.76
CA PHE A 39 -46.19 53.05 44.13
C PHE A 39 -46.53 54.48 43.76
N CYS A 40 -47.65 54.67 43.08
CA CYS A 40 -48.11 55.97 42.61
C CYS A 40 -49.52 56.22 43.14
N ALA A 41 -49.77 57.46 43.60
CA ALA A 41 -51.08 57.89 44.07
C ALA A 41 -51.41 59.27 43.50
N ALA A 42 -52.67 59.52 43.20
CA ALA A 42 -53.18 60.82 42.77
C ALA A 42 -54.61 61.03 43.29
N ALA A 43 -54.94 62.24 43.74
CA ALA A 43 -56.35 62.62 43.83
C ALA A 43 -56.98 62.51 42.43
N VAL A 44 -58.24 62.10 42.32
CA VAL A 44 -58.88 61.92 41.01
C VAL A 44 -58.82 63.23 40.20
N GLY A 45 -58.04 63.23 39.10
CA GLY A 45 -57.78 64.41 38.26
C GLY A 45 -56.67 65.36 38.74
N GLY A 46 -55.91 64.97 39.77
CA GLY A 46 -54.77 65.71 40.34
C GLY A 46 -53.39 65.26 39.82
N GLU A 47 -52.32 65.77 40.43
CA GLU A 47 -50.95 65.37 40.08
C GLU A 47 -50.59 63.97 40.60
N GLU A 48 -49.79 63.24 39.82
CA GLU A 48 -49.32 61.89 40.14
C GLU A 48 -48.07 61.93 41.04
N HIS A 49 -48.15 61.26 42.18
CA HIS A 49 -47.04 61.15 43.13
C HIS A 49 -46.54 59.71 43.24
N CYS A 50 -45.42 59.43 42.57
CA CYS A 50 -44.75 58.14 42.67
C CYS A 50 -43.61 58.12 43.69
N VAL A 51 -43.49 57.01 44.40
CA VAL A 51 -42.39 56.71 45.33
C VAL A 51 -41.82 55.33 45.01
N GLY A 52 -40.52 55.13 45.21
CA GLY A 52 -39.90 53.81 45.04
C GLY A 52 -40.55 52.77 45.97
N GLU A 53 -40.56 51.51 45.53
CA GLU A 53 -41.14 50.37 46.27
C GLU A 53 -40.71 50.34 47.75
N ASN A 54 -39.43 50.65 48.02
CA ASN A 54 -38.85 50.67 49.37
C ASN A 54 -39.51 51.67 50.35
N LEU A 55 -40.28 52.63 49.86
CA LEU A 55 -40.99 53.63 50.69
C LEU A 55 -42.44 53.23 51.00
N GLY A 56 -42.95 52.19 50.34
CA GLY A 56 -44.30 51.66 50.50
C GLY A 56 -45.43 52.56 49.96
N PRO A 57 -46.64 52.01 49.81
CA PRO A 57 -47.80 52.71 49.25
C PRO A 57 -48.24 53.94 50.06
N GLY A 58 -48.14 53.89 51.38
CA GLY A 58 -48.56 55.00 52.24
C GLY A 58 -47.75 56.30 52.06
N SER A 59 -46.51 56.18 51.59
CA SER A 59 -45.67 57.33 51.25
C SER A 59 -46.16 58.04 49.98
N ALA A 60 -46.68 57.32 48.99
CA ALA A 60 -47.32 57.91 47.82
C ALA A 60 -48.66 58.56 48.21
N TRP A 61 -49.47 57.84 48.99
CA TRP A 61 -50.76 58.31 49.48
C TRP A 61 -50.66 59.64 50.23
N THR A 62 -49.74 59.74 51.20
CA THR A 62 -49.54 60.95 52.02
C THR A 62 -49.14 62.17 51.18
N LYS A 63 -48.50 61.96 50.02
CA LYS A 63 -48.18 63.05 49.09
C LYS A 63 -49.43 63.46 48.31
N ALA A 64 -50.17 62.50 47.75
CA ALA A 64 -51.41 62.77 47.04
C ALA A 64 -52.48 63.46 47.92
N GLU A 65 -52.55 63.11 49.21
CA GLU A 65 -53.48 63.72 50.17
C GLU A 65 -53.13 65.18 50.50
N LYS A 66 -51.86 65.58 50.37
CA LYS A 66 -51.46 66.99 50.56
C LYS A 66 -51.85 67.86 49.37
N ASP A 67 -51.93 67.26 48.19
CA ASP A 67 -52.09 67.98 46.93
C ASP A 67 -53.53 67.92 46.38
N GLY A 68 -54.42 67.11 46.98
CA GLY A 68 -55.84 67.06 46.63
C GLY A 68 -56.76 66.42 47.69
N MET A 69 -58.08 66.57 47.51
CA MET A 69 -59.09 65.91 48.35
C MET A 69 -59.42 64.51 47.84
N LEU A 70 -59.94 63.66 48.73
CA LEU A 70 -60.49 62.34 48.40
C LEU A 70 -61.59 62.44 47.31
N PRO A 71 -61.76 61.41 46.46
CA PRO A 71 -61.03 60.14 46.46
C PRO A 71 -59.63 60.23 45.82
N ILE A 72 -58.71 59.39 46.32
CA ILE A 72 -57.34 59.21 45.80
C ILE A 72 -57.26 57.82 45.16
N GLU A 73 -56.86 57.75 43.90
CA GLU A 73 -56.52 56.49 43.23
C GLU A 73 -55.05 56.15 43.44
N MET A 74 -54.75 54.85 43.52
CA MET A 74 -53.41 54.35 43.78
C MET A 74 -53.11 53.09 42.97
N TRP A 75 -51.91 52.98 42.44
CA TRP A 75 -51.45 51.85 41.62
C TRP A 75 -49.96 51.61 41.82
N ALA A 76 -49.46 50.50 41.29
CA ALA A 76 -48.03 50.25 41.19
C ALA A 76 -47.57 50.18 39.73
N THR A 77 -46.39 50.71 39.45
CA THR A 77 -45.76 50.62 38.14
C THR A 77 -44.54 49.69 38.19
N TRP A 78 -44.24 49.06 37.05
CA TRP A 78 -43.08 48.19 36.89
C TRP A 78 -41.76 48.99 36.98
N PRO A 79 -40.60 48.31 37.16
CA PRO A 79 -39.31 48.97 37.16
C PRO A 79 -39.09 49.91 35.97
N SER A 80 -38.61 51.12 36.25
CA SER A 80 -38.39 52.16 35.22
C SER A 80 -37.42 51.78 34.09
N ASP A 81 -36.59 50.75 34.29
CA ASP A 81 -35.66 50.22 33.29
C ASP A 81 -36.25 49.07 32.44
N LYS A 82 -37.54 48.75 32.62
CA LYS A 82 -38.25 47.69 31.89
C LYS A 82 -39.42 48.24 31.10
N THR A 83 -39.70 47.61 29.98
CA THR A 83 -40.93 47.82 29.21
C THR A 83 -42.02 46.87 29.70
N LEU A 84 -43.29 47.23 29.47
CA LEU A 84 -44.41 46.32 29.76
C LEU A 84 -44.30 45.00 28.98
N ASP A 85 -43.76 45.03 27.75
CA ASP A 85 -43.49 43.81 26.96
C ASP A 85 -42.50 42.87 27.66
N ASP A 86 -41.48 43.41 28.34
CA ASP A 86 -40.49 42.63 29.11
C ASP A 86 -41.09 42.02 30.39
N VAL A 87 -42.07 42.68 30.98
CA VAL A 87 -42.77 42.22 32.19
C VAL A 87 -43.74 41.10 31.83
N VAL A 88 -44.58 41.31 30.81
CA VAL A 88 -45.61 40.35 30.38
C VAL A 88 -45.01 39.10 29.73
N ALA A 89 -43.86 39.21 29.06
CA ALA A 89 -43.19 38.06 28.44
C ALA A 89 -42.56 37.07 29.44
N ARG A 90 -42.46 37.42 30.73
CA ARG A 90 -41.75 36.61 31.74
C ARG A 90 -42.60 36.43 32.99
N THR A 91 -43.04 35.20 33.26
CA THR A 91 -43.94 34.85 34.38
C THR A 91 -43.49 35.45 35.71
N HIS A 92 -42.23 35.29 36.10
CA HIS A 92 -41.71 35.81 37.38
C HIS A 92 -41.80 37.33 37.55
N ARG A 93 -41.80 38.12 36.46
CA ARG A 93 -41.89 39.58 36.52
C ARG A 93 -43.33 40.05 36.57
N LEU A 94 -44.20 39.36 35.84
CA LEU A 94 -45.63 39.59 35.90
C LEU A 94 -46.17 39.33 37.31
N ASP A 95 -45.73 38.22 37.93
CA ASP A 95 -46.08 37.87 39.31
C ASP A 95 -45.61 38.93 40.32
N GLN A 96 -44.38 39.44 40.15
CA GLN A 96 -43.84 40.50 41.01
C GLN A 96 -44.66 41.80 40.90
N TRP A 97 -45.00 42.22 39.69
CA TRP A 97 -45.79 43.42 39.48
C TRP A 97 -47.21 43.29 40.06
N PHE A 98 -47.85 42.13 39.91
CA PHE A 98 -49.14 41.86 40.55
C PHE A 98 -49.07 41.90 42.08
N GLY A 99 -47.97 41.42 42.68
CA GLY A 99 -47.74 41.56 44.12
C GLY A 99 -47.74 43.02 44.59
N HIS A 100 -47.16 43.94 43.80
CA HIS A 100 -47.19 45.36 44.13
C HIS A 100 -48.58 45.99 43.90
N LEU A 101 -49.32 45.55 42.89
CA LEU A 101 -50.72 46.00 42.72
C LEU A 101 -51.57 45.60 43.92
N ASP A 102 -51.42 44.37 44.41
CA ASP A 102 -52.12 43.86 45.59
C ASP A 102 -51.75 44.67 46.85
N GLU A 103 -50.48 45.03 47.02
CA GLU A 103 -50.03 45.87 48.14
C GLU A 103 -50.65 47.27 48.10
N ALA A 104 -50.75 47.86 46.90
CA ALA A 104 -51.41 49.15 46.74
C ALA A 104 -52.91 49.06 47.08
N ILE A 105 -53.62 48.05 46.57
CA ILE A 105 -55.04 47.84 46.84
C ILE A 105 -55.27 47.59 48.34
N ALA A 106 -54.43 46.74 48.96
CA ALA A 106 -54.50 46.42 50.38
C ALA A 106 -54.35 47.67 51.24
N TYR A 107 -53.40 48.56 50.93
CA TYR A 107 -53.24 49.80 51.67
C TYR A 107 -54.49 50.71 51.59
N VAL A 108 -55.08 50.89 50.40
CA VAL A 108 -56.31 51.71 50.27
C VAL A 108 -57.48 51.09 51.05
N ARG A 109 -57.60 49.77 51.03
CA ARG A 109 -58.67 49.01 51.70
C ARG A 109 -58.51 48.99 53.22
N ASP A 110 -57.32 48.64 53.70
CA ASP A 110 -57.09 48.21 55.08
C ASP A 110 -56.51 49.33 55.97
N ASP A 111 -55.64 50.18 55.40
CA ASP A 111 -54.98 51.28 56.11
C ASP A 111 -55.71 52.61 55.93
N ALA A 112 -55.94 53.04 54.69
CA ALA A 112 -56.66 54.29 54.40
C ALA A 112 -58.17 54.20 54.67
N ARG A 113 -58.74 52.98 54.56
CA ARG A 113 -60.14 52.64 54.85
C ARG A 113 -61.16 53.57 54.20
N ASN A 114 -60.91 53.96 52.95
CA ASN A 114 -61.81 54.83 52.18
C ASN A 114 -62.41 54.09 50.99
N ALA A 115 -63.73 53.89 51.01
CA ALA A 115 -64.45 53.15 49.98
C ALA A 115 -64.49 53.86 48.62
N GLU A 116 -64.52 55.19 48.60
CA GLU A 116 -64.53 55.98 47.36
C GLU A 116 -63.16 55.96 46.68
N SER A 117 -62.08 56.02 47.46
CA SER A 117 -60.71 55.85 46.96
C SER A 117 -60.42 54.43 46.51
N LEU A 118 -60.93 53.41 47.22
CA LEU A 118 -60.80 52.02 46.75
C LEU A 118 -61.51 51.83 45.41
N ARG A 119 -62.70 52.42 45.25
CA ARG A 119 -63.41 52.42 43.97
C ARG A 119 -62.60 53.14 42.89
N ALA A 120 -62.07 54.32 43.19
CA ALA A 120 -61.26 55.10 42.26
C ALA A 120 -59.99 54.34 41.84
N THR A 121 -59.29 53.68 42.77
CA THR A 121 -58.16 52.80 42.47
C THR A 121 -58.55 51.68 41.51
N LEU A 122 -59.65 50.96 41.78
CA LEU A 122 -60.04 49.80 40.99
C LEU A 122 -60.59 50.14 39.60
N SER A 123 -61.22 51.32 39.43
CA SER A 123 -61.78 51.76 38.14
C SER A 123 -60.98 52.87 37.46
N GLY A 124 -59.76 53.12 37.93
CA GLY A 124 -58.93 54.25 37.52
C GLY A 124 -57.70 53.77 36.75
N LYS A 125 -56.54 54.36 37.06
CA LYS A 125 -55.28 54.05 36.38
C LYS A 125 -54.89 52.58 36.43
N LEU A 126 -55.23 51.87 37.50
CA LEU A 126 -54.98 50.44 37.66
C LEU A 126 -55.65 49.59 36.57
N GLU A 127 -56.94 49.83 36.30
CA GLU A 127 -57.71 49.10 35.29
C GLU A 127 -57.06 49.26 33.91
N SER A 128 -56.69 50.50 33.55
CA SER A 128 -55.98 50.79 32.30
C SER A 128 -54.66 50.03 32.15
N LEU A 129 -53.90 49.85 33.23
CA LEU A 129 -52.63 49.11 33.18
C LEU A 129 -52.87 47.60 33.03
N LEU A 130 -53.91 47.06 33.66
CA LEU A 130 -54.29 45.65 33.54
C LEU A 130 -54.81 45.33 32.13
N ASP A 131 -55.58 46.24 31.54
CA ASP A 131 -56.06 46.11 30.15
C ASP A 131 -54.89 46.13 29.16
N GLU A 132 -53.96 47.07 29.31
CA GLU A 132 -52.78 47.15 28.44
C GLU A 132 -51.91 45.88 28.55
N ALA A 133 -51.69 45.38 29.77
CA ALA A 133 -50.97 44.13 29.99
C ALA A 133 -51.67 42.93 29.34
N THR A 134 -53.00 42.86 29.46
CA THR A 134 -53.83 41.80 28.87
C THR A 134 -53.75 41.81 27.34
N ASP A 135 -53.84 42.98 26.72
CA ASP A 135 -53.76 43.10 25.26
C ASP A 135 -52.36 42.74 24.74
N ARG A 136 -51.30 43.11 25.46
CA ARG A 136 -49.93 42.70 25.13
C ARG A 136 -49.72 41.20 25.29
N GLN A 137 -50.29 40.59 26.32
CA GLN A 137 -50.20 39.14 26.51
C GLN A 137 -50.92 38.38 25.40
N ARG A 138 -52.11 38.84 24.99
CA ARG A 138 -52.83 38.28 23.84
C ARG A 138 -52.02 38.40 22.55
N ALA A 139 -51.39 39.54 22.31
CA ALA A 139 -50.55 39.75 21.12
C ALA A 139 -49.32 38.83 21.10
N LEU A 140 -48.69 38.57 22.25
CA LEU A 140 -47.57 37.63 22.37
C LEU A 140 -47.99 36.18 22.13
N LEU A 141 -49.12 35.76 22.70
CA LEU A 141 -49.67 34.41 22.52
C LEU A 141 -50.19 34.17 21.09
N ALA A 142 -50.59 35.23 20.37
CA ALA A 142 -51.00 35.15 18.97
C ALA A 142 -49.83 35.05 17.98
N ARG A 143 -48.56 35.18 18.42
CA ARG A 143 -47.40 34.98 17.53
C ARG A 143 -47.27 33.49 17.20
N THR A 144 -47.30 33.17 15.91
CA THR A 144 -47.18 31.80 15.40
C THR A 144 -45.86 31.17 15.88
N PRO A 145 -45.87 29.97 16.50
CA PRO A 145 -44.64 29.29 16.89
C PRO A 145 -43.82 28.93 15.64
N VAL A 146 -42.49 29.06 15.74
CA VAL A 146 -41.56 28.71 14.65
C VAL A 146 -41.65 27.21 14.37
N ASP A 147 -42.03 26.81 13.15
CA ASP A 147 -42.06 25.41 12.70
C ASP A 147 -40.65 24.88 12.41
N ALA A 148 -39.90 24.62 13.48
CA ALA A 148 -38.53 24.10 13.40
C ALA A 148 -38.46 22.73 12.70
N ALA A 149 -39.48 21.89 12.86
CA ALA A 149 -39.53 20.56 12.28
C ALA A 149 -39.77 20.60 10.76
N GLY A 150 -40.70 21.45 10.30
CA GLY A 150 -40.92 21.70 8.88
C GLY A 150 -39.67 22.29 8.20
N ASN A 151 -39.03 23.27 8.85
CA ASN A 151 -37.80 23.89 8.35
C ASN A 151 -36.64 22.89 8.23
N PHE A 152 -36.44 22.01 9.22
CA PHE A 152 -35.42 20.96 9.16
C PHE A 152 -35.71 19.94 8.04
N LYS A 153 -36.97 19.51 7.90
CA LYS A 153 -37.40 18.58 6.85
C LYS A 153 -37.16 19.17 5.45
N ALA A 154 -37.51 20.44 5.25
CA ALA A 154 -37.25 21.14 3.99
C ALA A 154 -35.75 21.18 3.67
N ALA A 155 -34.90 21.56 4.63
CA ALA A 155 -33.45 21.58 4.44
C ALA A 155 -32.85 20.21 4.09
N MET A 156 -33.37 19.13 4.69
CA MET A 156 -32.96 17.77 4.35
C MET A 156 -33.39 17.34 2.94
N VAL A 157 -34.60 17.71 2.52
CA VAL A 157 -35.11 17.44 1.15
C VAL A 157 -34.33 18.23 0.11
N ASP A 158 -34.03 19.51 0.39
CA ASP A 158 -33.23 20.35 -0.49
C ASP A 158 -31.80 19.80 -0.65
N LYS A 159 -31.18 19.34 0.45
CA LYS A 159 -29.87 18.71 0.41
C LYS A 159 -29.88 17.39 -0.37
N ALA A 160 -30.86 16.53 -0.13
CA ALA A 160 -31.01 15.27 -0.86
C ALA A 160 -31.25 15.51 -2.37
N SER A 161 -32.00 16.55 -2.72
CA SER A 161 -32.24 16.93 -4.12
C SER A 161 -30.97 17.50 -4.77
N ALA A 162 -30.20 18.30 -4.05
CA ALA A 162 -28.92 18.86 -4.53
C ALA A 162 -27.83 17.79 -4.74
N GLU A 163 -27.82 16.72 -3.95
CA GLU A 163 -26.86 15.62 -4.08
C GLU A 163 -27.26 14.59 -5.16
N ARG A 164 -28.53 14.56 -5.58
CA ARG A 164 -29.05 13.59 -6.56
C ARG A 164 -28.38 13.72 -7.93
N GLU A 165 -28.28 14.92 -8.48
CA GLU A 165 -27.69 15.13 -9.82
C GLU A 165 -26.19 14.76 -9.86
N PRO A 166 -25.34 15.18 -8.89
CA PRO A 166 -23.96 14.73 -8.79
C PRO A 166 -23.81 13.21 -8.69
N LEU A 167 -24.65 12.53 -7.91
CA LEU A 167 -24.62 11.07 -7.78
C LEU A 167 -24.99 10.36 -9.08
N VAL A 168 -26.01 10.87 -9.79
CA VAL A 168 -26.39 10.32 -11.10
C VAL A 168 -25.28 10.53 -12.13
N ALA A 169 -24.63 11.70 -12.13
CA ALA A 169 -23.50 11.98 -13.01
C ALA A 169 -22.29 11.09 -12.70
N ALA A 170 -21.97 10.89 -11.42
CA ALA A 170 -20.92 9.97 -10.99
C ALA A 170 -21.22 8.53 -11.42
N LEU A 171 -22.45 8.05 -11.20
CA LEU A 171 -22.85 6.71 -11.62
C LEU A 171 -22.79 6.53 -13.16
N ALA A 172 -23.13 7.57 -13.92
CA ALA A 172 -23.02 7.54 -15.37
C ALA A 172 -21.55 7.48 -15.83
N ALA A 173 -20.67 8.26 -15.20
CA ALA A 173 -19.23 8.21 -15.44
C ALA A 173 -18.64 6.84 -15.09
N ASP A 174 -19.05 6.25 -13.96
CA ASP A 174 -18.62 4.92 -13.55
C ASP A 174 -19.07 3.85 -14.54
N LYS A 175 -20.33 3.89 -15.00
CA LYS A 175 -20.84 2.99 -16.04
C LYS A 175 -20.04 3.10 -17.34
N GLN A 176 -19.70 4.33 -17.74
CA GLN A 176 -18.88 4.55 -18.94
C GLN A 176 -17.45 4.02 -18.73
N GLY A 177 -16.84 4.26 -17.57
CA GLY A 177 -15.53 3.73 -17.21
C GLY A 177 -15.50 2.20 -17.22
N MET A 178 -16.51 1.57 -16.61
CA MET A 178 -16.67 0.11 -16.64
C MET A 178 -16.80 -0.42 -18.06
N ALA A 179 -17.61 0.21 -18.91
CA ALA A 179 -17.79 -0.23 -20.30
C ALA A 179 -16.49 -0.14 -21.12
N VAL A 180 -15.69 0.92 -20.93
CA VAL A 180 -14.39 1.08 -21.59
C VAL A 180 -13.41 0.00 -21.13
N VAL A 181 -13.28 -0.20 -19.81
CA VAL A 181 -12.40 -1.23 -19.23
C VAL A 181 -12.81 -2.62 -19.70
N GLN A 182 -14.11 -2.92 -19.73
CA GLN A 182 -14.63 -4.19 -20.22
C GLN A 182 -14.28 -4.40 -21.70
N GLY A 183 -14.42 -3.36 -22.54
CA GLY A 183 -14.01 -3.40 -23.94
C GLY A 183 -12.53 -3.73 -24.12
N ILE A 184 -11.64 -3.17 -23.27
CA ILE A 184 -10.21 -3.49 -23.29
C ILE A 184 -9.98 -4.97 -22.92
N PHE A 185 -10.66 -5.49 -21.90
CA PHE A 185 -10.54 -6.90 -21.52
C PHE A 185 -11.07 -7.86 -22.59
N ASP A 186 -12.18 -7.51 -23.24
CA ASP A 186 -12.74 -8.33 -24.31
C ASP A 186 -11.83 -8.32 -25.55
N GLN A 187 -11.24 -7.17 -25.89
CA GLN A 187 -10.22 -7.08 -26.92
C GLN A 187 -8.97 -7.89 -26.55
N ALA A 188 -8.47 -7.76 -25.32
CA ALA A 188 -7.32 -8.51 -24.83
C ALA A 188 -7.57 -10.03 -24.88
N ARG A 189 -8.79 -10.48 -24.56
CA ARG A 189 -9.18 -11.89 -24.68
C ARG A 189 -9.17 -12.36 -26.14
N SER A 190 -9.63 -11.52 -27.06
CA SER A 190 -9.56 -11.83 -28.50
C SER A 190 -8.11 -11.89 -29.00
N ASP A 191 -7.26 -10.95 -28.57
CA ASP A 191 -5.86 -10.85 -29.01
C ASP A 191 -4.98 -11.96 -28.46
N VAL A 192 -5.25 -12.42 -27.22
CA VAL A 192 -4.47 -13.50 -26.58
C VAL A 192 -4.89 -14.89 -27.03
N ALA A 193 -6.12 -15.09 -27.51
CA ALA A 193 -6.62 -16.40 -27.94
C ALA A 193 -5.70 -17.17 -28.92
N PRO A 194 -5.13 -16.55 -29.98
CA PRO A 194 -4.16 -17.23 -30.85
C PRO A 194 -2.84 -17.57 -30.13
N LEU A 195 -2.41 -16.74 -29.17
CA LEU A 195 -1.21 -17.00 -28.36
C LEU A 195 -1.42 -18.16 -27.39
N GLU A 196 -2.62 -18.27 -26.80
CA GLU A 196 -3.02 -19.38 -25.93
C GLU A 196 -2.96 -20.72 -26.67
N ALA A 197 -3.51 -20.78 -27.89
CA ALA A 197 -3.47 -21.98 -28.72
C ALA A 197 -2.02 -22.40 -29.05
N ARG A 198 -1.18 -21.43 -29.43
CA ARG A 198 0.25 -21.69 -29.71
C ARG A 198 1.03 -22.09 -28.48
N TYR A 199 0.70 -21.52 -27.31
CA TYR A 199 1.29 -21.95 -26.03
C TYR A 199 0.94 -23.40 -25.72
N ALA A 200 -0.33 -23.79 -25.88
CA ALA A 200 -0.77 -25.17 -25.66
C ALA A 200 -0.07 -26.14 -26.61
N GLU A 201 0.10 -25.77 -27.88
CA GLU A 201 0.85 -26.56 -28.86
C GLU A 201 2.33 -26.70 -28.49
N ALA A 202 3.00 -25.60 -28.12
CA ALA A 202 4.39 -25.62 -27.66
C ALA A 202 4.56 -26.51 -26.41
N ALA A 203 3.62 -26.44 -25.46
CA ALA A 203 3.61 -27.28 -24.26
C ALA A 203 3.43 -28.77 -24.61
N ALA A 204 2.55 -29.10 -25.56
CA ALA A 204 2.35 -30.46 -26.04
C ALA A 204 3.61 -31.01 -26.74
N ARG A 205 4.25 -30.21 -27.61
CA ARG A 205 5.52 -30.57 -28.25
C ARG A 205 6.64 -30.75 -27.24
N PHE A 206 6.71 -29.89 -26.23
CA PHE A 206 7.66 -30.04 -25.12
C PHE A 206 7.44 -31.35 -24.35
N ALA A 207 6.19 -31.70 -24.04
CA ALA A 207 5.85 -32.96 -23.37
C ALA A 207 6.22 -34.18 -24.22
N ALA A 208 5.93 -34.14 -25.53
CA ALA A 208 6.33 -35.18 -26.47
C ALA A 208 7.85 -35.33 -26.56
N TYR A 209 8.58 -34.20 -26.63
CA TYR A 209 10.04 -34.20 -26.59
C TYR A 209 10.56 -34.82 -25.29
N ARG A 210 10.05 -34.40 -24.12
CA ARG A 210 10.41 -34.97 -22.81
C ARG A 210 10.26 -36.49 -22.77
N ALA A 211 9.22 -37.04 -23.39
CA ALA A 211 8.97 -38.47 -23.42
C ALA A 211 10.06 -39.27 -24.17
N THR A 212 10.88 -38.65 -25.02
CA THR A 212 11.96 -39.33 -25.75
C THR A 212 13.26 -39.50 -24.96
N GLU A 213 13.37 -38.95 -23.74
CA GLU A 213 14.63 -38.94 -22.95
C GLU A 213 15.15 -40.36 -22.65
N ALA A 214 14.26 -41.29 -22.30
CA ALA A 214 14.63 -42.67 -22.04
C ALA A 214 15.12 -43.39 -23.31
N ALA A 215 14.46 -43.14 -24.45
CA ALA A 215 14.82 -43.75 -25.73
C ALA A 215 16.18 -43.24 -26.24
N GLU A 216 16.44 -41.93 -26.12
CA GLU A 216 17.74 -41.34 -26.46
C GLU A 216 18.87 -41.94 -25.63
N THR A 217 18.66 -42.06 -24.31
CA THR A 217 19.64 -42.66 -23.40
C THR A 217 19.92 -44.13 -23.76
N ALA A 218 18.87 -44.90 -24.06
CA ALA A 218 19.00 -46.28 -24.49
C ALA A 218 19.74 -46.41 -25.83
N ALA A 219 19.50 -45.50 -26.78
CA ALA A 219 20.19 -45.48 -28.06
C ALA A 219 21.71 -45.24 -27.90
N TYR A 220 22.11 -44.26 -27.08
CA TYR A 220 23.53 -44.03 -26.80
C TYR A 220 24.19 -45.20 -26.06
N ALA A 221 23.48 -45.85 -25.13
CA ALA A 221 23.97 -47.04 -24.45
C ALA A 221 24.20 -48.20 -25.44
N ALA A 222 23.25 -48.45 -26.35
CA ALA A 222 23.37 -49.46 -27.39
C ALA A 222 24.55 -49.19 -28.35
N LEU A 223 24.73 -47.93 -28.77
CA LEU A 223 25.87 -47.53 -29.61
C LEU A 223 27.21 -47.71 -28.87
N SER A 224 27.25 -47.45 -27.56
CA SER A 224 28.43 -47.71 -26.73
C SER A 224 28.76 -49.20 -26.64
N GLU A 225 27.76 -50.04 -26.41
CA GLU A 225 27.92 -51.49 -26.39
C GLU A 225 28.40 -52.01 -27.75
N GLN A 226 27.81 -51.54 -28.84
CA GLN A 226 28.20 -51.88 -30.20
C GLN A 226 29.66 -51.48 -30.46
N ALA A 227 30.04 -50.24 -30.16
CA ALA A 227 31.42 -49.76 -30.31
C ALA A 227 32.42 -50.63 -29.55
N SER A 228 32.06 -51.14 -28.36
CA SER A 228 32.96 -51.97 -27.55
C SER A 228 33.26 -53.32 -28.21
N ARG A 229 32.29 -53.86 -28.97
CA ARG A 229 32.37 -55.18 -29.63
C ARG A 229 32.88 -55.09 -31.07
N SER A 230 32.78 -53.93 -31.71
CA SER A 230 33.24 -53.73 -33.08
C SER A 230 34.76 -53.89 -33.22
N ASP A 231 35.15 -54.36 -34.41
CA ASP A 231 36.52 -54.33 -34.92
C ASP A 231 36.82 -52.97 -35.58
N SER A 232 38.00 -52.83 -36.19
CA SER A 232 38.43 -51.56 -36.78
C SER A 232 37.53 -51.05 -37.90
N GLU A 233 36.96 -51.94 -38.71
CA GLU A 233 36.08 -51.58 -39.83
C GLU A 233 34.67 -51.23 -39.33
N GLY A 234 34.14 -51.99 -38.37
CA GLY A 234 32.83 -51.75 -37.77
C GLY A 234 32.73 -50.44 -36.98
N LEU A 235 33.86 -49.90 -36.47
CA LEU A 235 33.86 -48.64 -35.71
C LEU A 235 33.46 -47.42 -36.54
N ASP A 236 33.69 -47.41 -37.86
CA ASP A 236 33.32 -46.29 -38.72
C ASP A 236 31.80 -46.15 -38.83
N GLY A 237 31.10 -47.28 -38.96
CA GLY A 237 29.63 -47.32 -38.95
C GLY A 237 29.04 -46.85 -37.62
N VAL A 238 29.62 -47.28 -36.49
CA VAL A 238 29.16 -46.82 -35.17
C VAL A 238 29.44 -45.32 -34.98
N GLN A 239 30.58 -44.82 -35.42
CA GLN A 239 30.92 -43.40 -35.38
C GLN A 239 29.88 -42.56 -36.15
N GLN A 240 29.48 -43.00 -37.34
CA GLN A 240 28.45 -42.31 -38.13
C GLN A 240 27.09 -42.33 -37.44
N ALA A 241 26.68 -43.47 -36.87
CA ALA A 241 25.42 -43.59 -36.13
C ALA A 241 25.37 -42.68 -34.89
N VAL A 242 26.50 -42.49 -34.19
CA VAL A 242 26.60 -41.54 -33.06
C VAL A 242 26.39 -40.10 -33.51
N LEU A 243 26.98 -39.71 -34.65
CA LEU A 243 26.81 -38.36 -35.21
C LEU A 243 25.37 -38.12 -35.67
N GLU A 244 24.73 -39.12 -36.26
CA GLU A 244 23.33 -39.04 -36.68
C GLU A 244 22.39 -38.92 -35.47
N ALA A 245 22.60 -39.74 -34.43
CA ALA A 245 21.84 -39.66 -33.18
C ALA A 245 21.97 -38.26 -32.53
N ALA A 246 23.17 -37.67 -32.51
CA ALA A 246 23.38 -36.31 -31.99
C ALA A 246 22.67 -35.22 -32.82
N ARG A 247 22.66 -35.36 -34.14
CA ARG A 247 21.92 -34.44 -35.03
C ARG A 247 20.42 -34.54 -34.81
N GLU A 248 19.88 -35.74 -34.69
CA GLU A 248 18.45 -35.93 -34.44
C GLU A 248 18.05 -35.42 -33.05
N ALA A 249 18.88 -35.68 -32.04
CA ALA A 249 18.65 -35.21 -30.67
C ALA A 249 18.66 -33.67 -30.54
N SER A 250 19.34 -32.96 -31.44
CA SER A 250 19.41 -31.49 -31.45
C SER A 250 18.37 -30.80 -32.35
N ARG A 251 17.83 -31.48 -33.37
CA ARG A 251 16.90 -30.88 -34.33
C ARG A 251 15.58 -30.42 -33.70
N ALA A 252 14.80 -31.36 -33.16
CA ALA A 252 13.50 -31.07 -32.55
C ALA A 252 13.55 -30.02 -31.41
N PRO A 253 14.51 -30.04 -30.47
CA PRO A 253 14.58 -29.00 -29.43
C PRO A 253 14.99 -27.63 -29.97
N ASN A 254 15.77 -27.54 -31.05
CA ASN A 254 16.12 -26.25 -31.65
C ASN A 254 14.90 -25.60 -32.33
N GLU A 255 14.08 -26.40 -33.03
CA GLU A 255 12.81 -25.94 -33.60
C GLU A 255 11.86 -25.46 -32.48
N LEU A 256 11.70 -26.27 -31.42
CA LEU A 256 10.90 -25.88 -30.25
C LEU A 256 11.44 -24.61 -29.57
N ALA A 257 12.76 -24.46 -29.46
CA ALA A 257 13.39 -23.28 -28.86
C ALA A 257 13.06 -22.01 -29.67
N ALA A 258 13.14 -22.08 -31.00
CA ALA A 258 12.79 -20.96 -31.87
C ALA A 258 11.31 -20.56 -31.71
N GLU A 259 10.41 -21.55 -31.67
CA GLU A 259 8.97 -21.32 -31.45
C GLU A 259 8.68 -20.69 -30.08
N VAL A 260 9.31 -21.22 -29.02
CA VAL A 260 9.18 -20.72 -27.65
C VAL A 260 9.69 -19.28 -27.54
N MET A 261 10.82 -18.95 -28.19
CA MET A 261 11.36 -17.59 -28.20
C MET A 261 10.45 -16.61 -28.95
N ALA A 262 9.93 -17.01 -30.12
CA ALA A 262 8.99 -16.20 -30.88
C ALA A 262 7.70 -15.94 -30.08
N LEU A 263 7.13 -16.98 -29.48
CA LEU A 263 5.93 -16.86 -28.65
C LEU A 263 6.17 -15.99 -27.41
N ALA A 264 7.33 -16.11 -26.75
CA ALA A 264 7.68 -15.28 -25.61
C ALA A 264 7.77 -13.79 -26.01
N ALA A 265 8.34 -13.48 -27.17
CA ALA A 265 8.39 -12.11 -27.67
C ALA A 265 6.99 -11.56 -27.98
N GLU A 266 6.13 -12.35 -28.62
CA GLU A 266 4.75 -11.95 -28.90
C GLU A 266 3.93 -11.72 -27.61
N LEU A 267 4.10 -12.56 -26.60
CA LEU A 267 3.48 -12.36 -25.28
C LEU A 267 3.99 -11.10 -24.58
N GLN A 268 5.26 -10.73 -24.73
CA GLN A 268 5.79 -9.48 -24.20
C GLN A 268 5.21 -8.26 -24.91
N VAL A 269 5.06 -8.31 -26.24
CA VAL A 269 4.40 -7.25 -27.01
C VAL A 269 2.94 -7.10 -26.59
N PHE A 270 2.21 -8.22 -26.44
CA PHE A 270 0.84 -8.21 -25.92
C PHE A 270 0.75 -7.66 -24.50
N ALA A 271 1.68 -8.02 -23.61
CA ALA A 271 1.70 -7.49 -22.24
C ALA A 271 1.90 -5.97 -22.25
N GLY A 272 2.83 -5.47 -23.08
CA GLY A 272 3.08 -4.04 -23.24
C GLY A 272 1.87 -3.29 -23.78
N SER A 273 1.21 -3.80 -24.82
CA SER A 273 0.02 -3.16 -25.40
C SER A 273 -1.16 -3.16 -24.43
N PHE A 274 -1.37 -4.25 -23.70
CA PHE A 274 -2.41 -4.33 -22.67
C PHE A 274 -2.13 -3.37 -21.50
N GLU A 275 -0.88 -3.29 -21.04
CA GLU A 275 -0.48 -2.36 -19.98
C GLU A 275 -0.69 -0.90 -20.42
N GLU A 276 -0.31 -0.56 -21.65
CA GLU A 276 -0.51 0.77 -22.25
C GLU A 276 -1.99 1.12 -22.35
N ALA A 277 -2.83 0.20 -22.83
CA ALA A 277 -4.28 0.39 -22.91
C ALA A 277 -4.93 0.59 -21.52
N MET A 278 -4.43 -0.11 -20.50
CA MET A 278 -4.95 -0.03 -19.13
C MET A 278 -4.38 1.13 -18.31
N ALA A 279 -3.27 1.73 -18.72
CA ALA A 279 -2.60 2.81 -17.99
C ALA A 279 -3.54 3.99 -17.63
N PRO A 280 -4.40 4.50 -18.53
CA PRO A 280 -5.35 5.58 -18.21
C PRO A 280 -6.43 5.19 -17.20
N HIS A 281 -6.65 3.89 -16.97
CA HIS A 281 -7.74 3.35 -16.16
C HIS A 281 -7.29 2.78 -14.81
N ARG A 282 -6.00 2.91 -14.46
CA ARG A 282 -5.45 2.39 -13.19
C ARG A 282 -6.09 3.01 -11.96
N GLU A 283 -6.28 4.33 -11.96
CA GLU A 283 -6.92 5.04 -10.83
C GLU A 283 -8.39 4.66 -10.67
N PHE A 284 -9.10 4.48 -11.79
CA PHE A 284 -10.47 3.98 -11.80
C PHE A 284 -10.56 2.59 -11.17
N LEU A 285 -9.74 1.64 -11.62
CA LEU A 285 -9.69 0.29 -11.04
C LEU A 285 -9.37 0.32 -9.53
N ALA A 286 -8.36 1.10 -9.13
CA ALA A 286 -7.96 1.21 -7.73
C ALA A 286 -9.08 1.78 -6.85
N THR A 287 -9.81 2.79 -7.32
CA THR A 287 -10.94 3.41 -6.61
C THR A 287 -12.08 2.41 -6.37
N HIS A 288 -12.28 1.47 -7.31
CA HIS A 288 -13.29 0.42 -7.21
C HIS A 288 -12.76 -0.90 -6.64
N GLY A 289 -11.53 -0.93 -6.10
CA GLY A 289 -10.95 -2.12 -5.47
C GLY A 289 -10.63 -3.26 -6.45
N ALA A 290 -10.52 -2.98 -7.75
CA ALA A 290 -10.18 -3.95 -8.78
C ALA A 290 -8.65 -3.94 -9.02
N VAL A 291 -8.05 -5.12 -9.07
CA VAL A 291 -6.62 -5.31 -9.37
C VAL A 291 -6.44 -5.68 -10.83
N LEU A 292 -5.44 -5.10 -11.48
CA LEU A 292 -5.08 -5.47 -12.84
C LEU A 292 -4.51 -6.91 -12.86
N PRO A 293 -5.09 -7.83 -13.65
CA PRO A 293 -4.57 -9.19 -13.71
C PRO A 293 -3.22 -9.25 -14.43
N ASP A 294 -2.32 -10.09 -13.94
CA ASP A 294 -1.11 -10.49 -14.65
C ASP A 294 -1.48 -11.52 -15.72
N MET A 295 -1.42 -11.09 -16.99
CA MET A 295 -1.89 -11.90 -18.11
C MET A 295 -0.82 -12.83 -18.68
N THR A 296 0.47 -12.58 -18.44
CA THR A 296 1.55 -13.21 -19.22
C THR A 296 2.69 -13.78 -18.39
N SER A 297 2.94 -13.32 -17.16
CA SER A 297 4.19 -13.71 -16.46
C SER A 297 4.25 -15.21 -16.15
N GLY A 298 3.10 -15.83 -15.88
CA GLY A 298 3.01 -17.29 -15.71
C GLY A 298 3.43 -18.06 -16.96
N ALA A 299 2.93 -17.66 -18.13
CA ALA A 299 3.28 -18.26 -19.41
C ALA A 299 4.76 -18.03 -19.75
N LEU A 300 5.26 -16.80 -19.57
CA LEU A 300 6.66 -16.46 -19.82
C LEU A 300 7.63 -17.28 -18.96
N ARG A 301 7.35 -17.45 -17.65
CA ARG A 301 8.17 -18.32 -16.78
C ARG A 301 8.19 -19.77 -17.27
N SER A 302 7.04 -20.28 -17.71
CA SER A 302 6.91 -21.64 -18.24
C SER A 302 7.72 -21.81 -19.54
N LEU A 303 7.59 -20.88 -20.47
CA LEU A 303 8.35 -20.85 -21.73
C LEU A 303 9.87 -20.79 -21.49
N SER A 304 10.33 -19.92 -20.58
CA SER A 304 11.74 -19.87 -20.19
C SER A 304 12.23 -21.19 -19.58
N ALA A 305 11.40 -21.87 -18.78
CA ALA A 305 11.75 -23.18 -18.22
C ALA A 305 11.85 -24.27 -19.29
N MET A 306 10.93 -24.28 -20.28
CA MET A 306 10.99 -25.19 -21.44
C MET A 306 12.28 -24.98 -22.24
N LEU A 307 12.61 -23.73 -22.56
CA LEU A 307 13.84 -23.36 -23.28
C LEU A 307 15.08 -23.83 -22.52
N GLY A 308 15.17 -23.51 -21.22
CA GLY A 308 16.30 -23.90 -20.40
C GLY A 308 16.44 -25.42 -20.25
N TYR A 309 15.33 -26.16 -20.20
CA TYR A 309 15.38 -27.62 -20.20
C TYR A 309 15.87 -28.17 -21.55
N ALA A 310 15.34 -27.69 -22.67
CA ALA A 310 15.74 -28.12 -24.00
C ALA A 310 17.24 -27.90 -24.25
N GLN A 311 17.75 -26.72 -23.93
CA GLN A 311 19.18 -26.39 -24.03
C GLN A 311 20.06 -27.30 -23.17
N ARG A 312 19.66 -27.56 -21.92
CA ARG A 312 20.41 -28.47 -21.03
C ARG A 312 20.42 -29.91 -21.55
N ARG A 313 19.33 -30.36 -22.17
CA ARG A 313 19.26 -31.71 -22.73
C ARG A 313 20.13 -31.84 -23.98
N VAL A 314 20.08 -30.88 -24.90
CA VAL A 314 21.00 -30.84 -26.07
C VAL A 314 22.45 -30.86 -25.62
N ALA A 315 22.84 -30.01 -24.66
CA ALA A 315 24.20 -30.00 -24.14
C ALA A 315 24.62 -31.35 -23.52
N ARG A 316 23.70 -32.05 -22.85
CA ARG A 316 23.94 -33.40 -22.31
C ARG A 316 24.12 -34.43 -23.43
N SER A 317 23.26 -34.38 -24.46
CA SER A 317 23.36 -35.24 -25.63
C SER A 317 24.69 -35.04 -26.36
N ASP A 318 25.08 -33.80 -26.61
CA ASP A 318 26.34 -33.44 -27.26
C ASP A 318 27.55 -33.90 -26.44
N ALA A 319 27.52 -33.72 -25.12
CA ALA A 319 28.56 -34.21 -24.22
C ALA A 319 28.66 -35.74 -24.26
N THR A 320 27.52 -36.44 -24.32
CA THR A 320 27.45 -37.91 -24.40
C THR A 320 28.01 -38.41 -25.74
N ALA A 321 27.59 -37.80 -26.85
CA ALA A 321 28.10 -38.11 -28.18
C ALA A 321 29.61 -37.86 -28.26
N THR A 322 30.09 -36.72 -27.75
CA THR A 322 31.53 -36.39 -27.70
C THR A 322 32.32 -37.42 -26.90
N ALA A 323 31.83 -37.80 -25.72
CA ALA A 323 32.47 -38.82 -24.89
C ALA A 323 32.52 -40.18 -25.62
N LEU A 324 31.44 -40.56 -26.29
CA LEU A 324 31.37 -41.82 -27.04
C LEU A 324 32.30 -41.82 -28.27
N LEU A 325 32.36 -40.72 -29.03
CA LEU A 325 33.33 -40.55 -30.12
C LEU A 325 34.77 -40.64 -29.62
N GLY A 326 35.07 -40.04 -28.47
CA GLY A 326 36.36 -40.19 -27.80
C GLY A 326 36.65 -41.65 -27.44
N GLY A 327 35.65 -42.37 -26.90
CA GLY A 327 35.75 -43.81 -26.60
C GLY A 327 36.00 -44.66 -27.85
N ILE A 328 35.32 -44.37 -28.97
CA ILE A 328 35.52 -45.03 -30.27
C ILE A 328 36.95 -44.81 -30.77
N ALA A 329 37.46 -43.58 -30.67
CA ALA A 329 38.84 -43.27 -31.06
C ALA A 329 39.85 -44.06 -30.21
N LEU A 330 39.63 -44.14 -28.89
CA LEU A 330 40.46 -44.93 -27.97
C LEU A 330 40.38 -46.43 -28.28
N ARG A 331 39.20 -46.94 -28.63
CA ARG A 331 39.01 -48.35 -29.03
C ARG A 331 39.75 -48.67 -30.33
N ARG A 332 39.63 -47.80 -31.33
CA ARG A 332 40.35 -47.94 -32.61
C ARG A 332 41.85 -48.00 -32.39
N GLU A 333 42.36 -47.11 -31.54
CA GLU A 333 43.76 -47.10 -31.17
C GLU A 333 44.19 -48.35 -30.37
N ALA A 334 43.35 -48.83 -29.44
CA ALA A 334 43.63 -50.06 -28.70
C ALA A 334 43.69 -51.29 -29.61
N LEU A 335 42.80 -51.38 -30.60
CA LEU A 335 42.82 -52.45 -31.62
C LEU A 335 44.11 -52.42 -32.45
N ARG A 336 44.59 -51.23 -32.83
CA ARG A 336 45.90 -51.08 -33.52
C ARG A 336 47.05 -51.56 -32.63
N VAL A 337 47.07 -51.15 -31.35
CA VAL A 337 48.10 -51.58 -30.40
C VAL A 337 48.09 -53.10 -30.19
N LEU A 338 46.92 -53.75 -30.18
CA LEU A 338 46.80 -55.20 -30.06
C LEU A 338 47.39 -55.97 -31.26
N GLN A 339 47.52 -55.32 -32.42
CA GLN A 339 48.14 -55.90 -33.62
C GLN A 339 49.68 -55.75 -33.61
N MET A 340 50.26 -55.01 -32.66
CA MET A 340 51.71 -54.78 -32.56
C MET A 340 52.40 -55.87 -31.73
N ASP A 341 53.73 -55.97 -31.89
CA ASP A 341 54.56 -56.86 -31.08
C ASP A 341 54.57 -56.44 -29.59
N GLU A 342 54.99 -57.37 -28.72
CA GLU A 342 55.00 -57.17 -27.26
C GLU A 342 55.88 -56.00 -26.81
N GLY A 343 57.06 -55.81 -27.44
CA GLY A 343 57.96 -54.72 -27.11
C GLY A 343 57.37 -53.35 -27.44
N ALA A 344 56.73 -53.22 -28.60
CA ALA A 344 56.00 -52.02 -28.99
C ALA A 344 54.82 -51.73 -28.03
N ARG A 345 54.06 -52.75 -27.65
CA ARG A 345 52.94 -52.63 -26.70
C ARG A 345 53.41 -52.10 -25.34
N GLU A 346 54.50 -52.63 -24.79
CA GLU A 346 55.07 -52.14 -23.54
C GLU A 346 55.59 -50.71 -23.64
N ALA A 347 56.27 -50.36 -24.74
CA ALA A 347 56.80 -49.01 -24.95
C ALA A 347 55.67 -47.98 -24.99
N ILE A 348 54.55 -48.30 -25.67
CA ILE A 348 53.34 -47.46 -25.70
C ILE A 348 52.72 -47.36 -24.32
N ALA A 349 52.58 -48.45 -23.57
CA ALA A 349 52.03 -48.44 -22.22
C ALA A 349 52.85 -47.52 -21.28
N ARG A 350 54.19 -47.65 -21.28
CA ARG A 350 55.10 -46.78 -20.52
C ARG A 350 54.97 -45.31 -20.93
N SER A 351 54.89 -45.04 -22.23
CA SER A 351 54.70 -43.67 -22.76
C SER A 351 53.37 -43.06 -22.30
N ARG A 352 52.27 -43.82 -22.38
CA ARG A 352 50.94 -43.37 -21.96
C ARG A 352 50.84 -43.13 -20.46
N ILE A 353 51.42 -44.00 -19.64
CA ILE A 353 51.49 -43.83 -18.18
C ILE A 353 52.24 -42.54 -17.84
N ARG A 354 53.38 -42.29 -18.50
CA ARG A 354 54.16 -41.06 -18.31
C ARG A 354 53.35 -39.82 -18.68
N LYS A 355 52.75 -39.81 -19.88
CA LYS A 355 51.92 -38.69 -20.34
C LYS A 355 50.73 -38.44 -19.42
N ALA A 356 50.04 -39.50 -18.97
CA ALA A 356 48.93 -39.38 -18.03
C ALA A 356 49.39 -38.79 -16.69
N SER A 357 50.54 -39.23 -16.19
CA SER A 357 51.15 -38.68 -14.98
C SER A 357 51.51 -37.20 -15.12
N GLU A 358 52.11 -36.80 -16.25
CA GLU A 358 52.48 -35.42 -16.53
C GLU A 358 51.23 -34.53 -16.65
N THR A 359 50.26 -34.91 -17.48
CA THR A 359 49.02 -34.13 -17.67
C THR A 359 48.20 -34.02 -16.38
N PHE A 360 48.15 -35.08 -15.56
CA PHE A 360 47.45 -35.01 -14.28
C PHE A 360 48.18 -34.11 -13.29
N LYS A 361 49.52 -34.17 -13.25
CA LYS A 361 50.33 -33.26 -12.45
C LYS A 361 50.10 -31.80 -12.86
N GLU A 362 50.16 -31.49 -14.15
CA GLU A 362 49.92 -30.14 -14.67
C GLU A 362 48.52 -29.63 -14.30
N ARG A 363 47.47 -30.43 -14.51
CA ARG A 363 46.10 -30.06 -14.14
C ARG A 363 45.93 -29.87 -12.64
N ALA A 364 46.57 -30.72 -11.83
CA ALA A 364 46.58 -30.58 -10.39
C ALA A 364 47.26 -29.28 -9.95
N GLN A 365 48.37 -28.90 -10.59
CA GLN A 365 49.07 -27.63 -10.35
C GLN A 365 48.21 -26.42 -10.74
N VAL A 366 47.61 -26.42 -11.94
CA VAL A 366 46.71 -25.33 -12.37
C VAL A 366 45.53 -25.15 -11.41
N ARG A 367 44.92 -26.26 -10.97
CA ARG A 367 43.83 -26.19 -9.98
C ARG A 367 44.31 -25.70 -8.61
N ALA A 368 45.49 -26.14 -8.19
CA ALA A 368 46.12 -25.65 -6.97
C ALA A 368 46.41 -24.14 -7.03
N GLU A 369 46.82 -23.61 -8.18
CA GLU A 369 47.06 -22.19 -8.42
C GLU A 369 45.76 -21.38 -8.45
N ALA A 370 44.73 -21.86 -9.16
CA ALA A 370 43.39 -21.24 -9.17
C ALA A 370 42.81 -21.14 -7.75
N LEU A 371 43.00 -22.19 -6.94
CA LEU A 371 42.60 -22.18 -5.54
C LEU A 371 43.46 -21.24 -4.66
N SER A 372 44.68 -20.93 -5.05
CA SER A 372 45.48 -19.91 -4.36
C SER A 372 45.11 -18.48 -4.78
N ALA A 373 44.51 -18.31 -5.96
CA ALA A 373 44.07 -17.00 -6.44
C ALA A 373 42.86 -16.47 -5.65
N ALA A 374 42.77 -15.14 -5.54
CA ALA A 374 41.60 -14.48 -5.00
C ALA A 374 40.39 -14.68 -5.94
N PRO A 375 39.17 -14.84 -5.40
CA PRO A 375 37.98 -14.93 -6.24
C PRO A 375 37.79 -13.64 -7.06
N PRO A 376 37.23 -13.73 -8.27
CA PRO A 376 36.90 -12.55 -9.06
C PRO A 376 35.93 -11.65 -8.28
N VAL A 377 36.07 -10.35 -8.43
CA VAL A 377 35.21 -9.35 -7.78
C VAL A 377 34.31 -8.68 -8.81
N SER A 378 33.12 -8.31 -8.38
CA SER A 378 32.17 -7.49 -9.13
C SER A 378 32.80 -6.12 -9.45
N GLU A 379 32.73 -5.66 -10.70
CA GLU A 379 33.43 -4.45 -11.15
C GLU A 379 33.01 -3.18 -10.39
N ARG A 380 31.71 -3.05 -10.07
CA ARG A 380 31.16 -1.84 -9.44
C ARG A 380 31.11 -1.93 -7.93
N LEU A 381 30.74 -3.10 -7.41
CA LEU A 381 30.49 -3.27 -5.98
C LEU A 381 31.73 -3.72 -5.21
N GLY A 382 32.78 -4.18 -5.89
CA GLY A 382 34.00 -4.73 -5.26
C GLY A 382 33.77 -6.03 -4.47
N LEU A 383 32.58 -6.62 -4.57
CA LEU A 383 32.19 -7.83 -3.84
C LEU A 383 32.71 -9.09 -4.55
N PRO A 384 33.25 -10.08 -3.82
CA PRO A 384 33.73 -11.32 -4.43
C PRO A 384 32.57 -12.15 -4.95
N LEU A 385 32.74 -12.77 -6.12
CA LEU A 385 31.85 -13.79 -6.68
C LEU A 385 32.31 -15.18 -6.21
N LEU A 386 31.43 -15.91 -5.55
CA LEU A 386 31.77 -17.07 -4.73
C LEU A 386 31.24 -18.40 -5.29
N ALA A 387 30.33 -18.39 -6.26
CA ALA A 387 29.71 -19.62 -6.77
C ALA A 387 30.72 -20.53 -7.49
N GLU A 388 31.57 -19.96 -8.34
CA GLU A 388 32.63 -20.70 -9.03
C GLU A 388 33.64 -21.27 -8.04
N ARG A 389 34.08 -20.44 -7.08
CA ARG A 389 34.99 -20.84 -6.01
C ARG A 389 34.44 -21.99 -5.17
N CYS A 390 33.15 -21.96 -4.84
CA CYS A 390 32.46 -23.05 -4.15
C CYS A 390 32.51 -24.36 -4.97
N GLY A 391 32.32 -24.25 -6.29
CA GLY A 391 32.43 -25.38 -7.21
C GLY A 391 33.83 -26.00 -7.25
N GLU A 392 34.87 -25.17 -7.35
CA GLU A 392 36.27 -25.63 -7.36
C GLU A 392 36.68 -26.32 -6.06
N LEU A 393 36.32 -25.74 -4.92
CA LEU A 393 36.60 -26.32 -3.61
C LEU A 393 35.87 -27.66 -3.42
N THR A 394 34.60 -27.74 -3.84
CA THR A 394 33.82 -28.99 -3.78
C THR A 394 34.48 -30.06 -4.65
N ALA A 395 34.87 -29.71 -5.88
CA ALA A 395 35.53 -30.63 -6.79
C ALA A 395 36.89 -31.10 -6.22
N LEU A 396 37.63 -30.23 -5.53
CA LEU A 396 38.87 -30.63 -4.86
C LEU A 396 38.59 -31.64 -3.74
N VAL A 397 37.66 -31.37 -2.83
CA VAL A 397 37.35 -32.29 -1.71
C VAL A 397 36.85 -33.64 -2.23
N GLN A 398 36.08 -33.67 -3.32
CA GLN A 398 35.65 -34.92 -3.96
C GLN A 398 36.81 -35.77 -4.52
N MET A 399 37.97 -35.16 -4.80
CA MET A 399 39.17 -35.87 -5.24
C MET A 399 39.97 -36.49 -4.09
N ARG A 400 39.68 -36.13 -2.83
CA ARG A 400 40.41 -36.61 -1.64
C ARG A 400 40.54 -38.15 -1.58
N PRO A 401 39.47 -38.95 -1.77
CA PRO A 401 39.58 -40.41 -1.73
C PRO A 401 40.52 -40.99 -2.80
N LEU A 402 40.66 -40.29 -3.93
CA LEU A 402 41.54 -40.71 -5.03
C LEU A 402 43.01 -40.42 -4.75
N CYS A 403 43.30 -39.48 -3.86
CA CYS A 403 44.64 -38.98 -3.56
C CYS A 403 45.19 -39.40 -2.20
N GLU A 404 44.33 -39.88 -1.29
CA GLU A 404 44.72 -40.46 0.00
C GLU A 404 45.18 -41.92 -0.10
N ALA A 405 44.75 -42.64 -1.14
CA ALA A 405 45.26 -43.99 -1.41
C ALA A 405 46.76 -43.93 -1.76
N ALA A 406 47.62 -44.18 -0.77
CA ALA A 406 49.06 -44.20 -0.94
C ALA A 406 49.51 -45.43 -1.75
N GLY A 407 50.28 -45.21 -2.82
CA GLY A 407 50.88 -46.29 -3.60
C GLY A 407 51.16 -45.90 -5.04
N ALA A 408 52.14 -46.58 -5.66
CA ALA A 408 52.69 -46.36 -7.00
C ALA A 408 51.63 -46.37 -8.11
N SER A 409 50.85 -45.30 -8.19
CA SER A 409 49.94 -45.01 -9.28
C SER A 409 50.50 -43.81 -10.05
N TRP A 410 50.22 -43.76 -11.34
CA TRP A 410 50.56 -42.64 -12.22
C TRP A 410 50.00 -41.28 -11.75
N ARG A 411 49.12 -41.26 -10.74
CA ARG A 411 48.52 -40.07 -10.15
C ARG A 411 49.36 -39.44 -9.03
N GLU A 412 50.33 -40.16 -8.47
CA GLU A 412 51.02 -39.78 -7.24
C GLU A 412 51.62 -38.37 -7.30
N ALA A 413 52.29 -38.04 -8.41
CA ALA A 413 52.91 -36.72 -8.61
C ALA A 413 51.90 -35.56 -8.58
N GLY A 414 50.67 -35.75 -9.08
CA GLY A 414 49.62 -34.74 -9.02
C GLY A 414 48.88 -34.72 -7.69
N CYS A 415 48.65 -35.89 -7.09
CA CYS A 415 47.98 -36.00 -5.79
C CYS A 415 48.83 -35.42 -4.66
N ALA A 416 50.17 -35.54 -4.73
CA ALA A 416 51.08 -34.88 -3.81
C ALA A 416 50.85 -33.36 -3.75
N ALA A 417 50.61 -32.71 -4.90
CA ALA A 417 50.34 -31.27 -4.96
C ALA A 417 48.97 -30.88 -4.35
N LEU A 418 48.00 -31.80 -4.28
CA LEU A 418 46.64 -31.52 -3.80
C LEU A 418 46.44 -31.85 -2.32
N ARG A 419 47.17 -32.84 -1.76
CA ARG A 419 46.98 -33.31 -0.38
C ARG A 419 47.05 -32.21 0.67
N GLU A 420 48.02 -31.32 0.54
CA GLU A 420 48.22 -30.21 1.49
C GLU A 420 47.07 -29.19 1.49
N ARG A 421 46.14 -29.28 0.52
CA ARG A 421 45.05 -28.33 0.33
C ARG A 421 43.67 -28.87 0.72
N PHE A 422 43.51 -30.19 0.93
CA PHE A 422 42.18 -30.77 1.19
C PHE A 422 41.55 -30.22 2.47
N ASP A 423 42.29 -30.21 3.59
CA ASP A 423 41.76 -29.75 4.88
C ASP A 423 41.44 -28.24 4.85
N ALA A 424 42.28 -27.43 4.18
CA ALA A 424 42.02 -26.01 3.98
C ALA A 424 40.77 -25.77 3.12
N ALA A 425 40.58 -26.57 2.07
CA ALA A 425 39.40 -26.48 1.21
C ALA A 425 38.11 -26.89 1.92
N GLU A 426 38.18 -27.93 2.76
CA GLU A 426 37.04 -28.37 3.57
C GLU A 426 36.68 -27.33 4.64
N ALA A 427 37.67 -26.71 5.30
CA ALA A 427 37.45 -25.62 6.22
C ALA A 427 36.83 -24.38 5.54
N GLU A 428 37.30 -24.04 4.34
CA GLU A 428 36.77 -22.93 3.54
C GLU A 428 35.32 -23.20 3.12
N LEU A 429 34.97 -24.40 2.67
CA LEU A 429 33.58 -24.77 2.34
C LEU A 429 32.66 -24.72 3.58
N ARG A 430 33.14 -25.24 4.71
CA ARG A 430 32.32 -25.40 5.91
C ARG A 430 32.12 -24.09 6.67
N THR A 431 33.10 -23.18 6.64
CA THR A 431 33.10 -21.99 7.49
C THR A 431 33.50 -20.70 6.78
N GLY A 432 34.44 -20.74 5.84
CA GLY A 432 34.95 -19.56 5.14
C GLY A 432 33.92 -18.94 4.20
N LEU A 433 33.42 -19.74 3.25
CA LEU A 433 32.39 -19.32 2.29
C LEU A 433 31.10 -18.87 2.97
N PRO A 434 30.53 -19.61 3.94
CA PRO A 434 29.37 -19.13 4.69
C PRO A 434 29.55 -17.74 5.30
N ARG A 435 30.71 -17.47 5.91
CA ARG A 435 31.01 -16.16 6.49
C ARG A 435 31.15 -15.06 5.43
N LYS A 436 31.78 -15.36 4.30
CA LYS A 436 31.93 -14.41 3.19
C LYS A 436 30.59 -14.08 2.55
N ILE A 437 29.72 -15.08 2.37
CA ILE A 437 28.35 -14.88 1.87
C ILE A 437 27.56 -14.00 2.84
N ALA A 438 27.56 -14.33 4.14
CA ALA A 438 26.86 -13.53 5.15
C ALA A 438 27.35 -12.07 5.16
N ALA A 439 28.67 -11.85 5.16
CA ALA A 439 29.24 -10.50 5.12
C ALA A 439 28.86 -9.73 3.84
N GLY A 440 28.87 -10.39 2.68
CA GLY A 440 28.46 -9.76 1.42
C GLY A 440 26.96 -9.44 1.37
N LEU A 441 26.11 -10.27 1.99
CA LEU A 441 24.68 -9.99 2.12
C LEU A 441 24.42 -8.78 3.02
N GLU A 442 25.14 -8.62 4.13
CA GLU A 442 25.08 -7.41 4.95
C GLU A 442 25.47 -6.16 4.14
N GLU A 443 26.56 -6.23 3.37
CA GLU A 443 27.01 -5.09 2.56
C GLU A 443 25.99 -4.73 1.47
N LEU A 444 25.32 -5.71 0.87
CA LEU A 444 24.23 -5.47 -0.09
C LEU A 444 23.02 -4.80 0.57
N ARG A 445 22.70 -5.14 1.84
CA ARG A 445 21.64 -4.45 2.60
C ARG A 445 22.02 -3.00 2.89
N GLU A 446 23.25 -2.75 3.31
CA GLU A 446 23.74 -1.38 3.56
C GLU A 446 23.68 -0.52 2.30
N LYS A 447 23.89 -1.13 1.12
CA LYS A 447 23.76 -0.49 -0.19
C LYS A 447 22.32 -0.33 -0.68
N GLY A 448 21.32 -0.70 0.12
CA GLY A 448 19.90 -0.43 -0.13
C GLY A 448 19.17 -1.47 -0.97
N MET A 449 19.72 -2.68 -1.12
CA MET A 449 19.01 -3.78 -1.80
C MET A 449 17.77 -4.20 -1.01
N ALA A 450 16.68 -4.48 -1.72
CA ALA A 450 15.44 -4.94 -1.11
C ALA A 450 15.63 -6.31 -0.43
N ALA A 451 15.12 -6.47 0.79
CA ALA A 451 15.24 -7.70 1.58
C ALA A 451 14.79 -8.96 0.79
N ALA A 452 13.68 -8.85 0.05
CA ALA A 452 13.15 -9.94 -0.79
C ALA A 452 14.16 -10.48 -1.84
N ALA A 453 15.13 -9.64 -2.28
CA ALA A 453 16.17 -10.06 -3.22
C ALA A 453 17.30 -10.85 -2.54
N LEU A 454 17.44 -10.75 -1.22
CA LEU A 454 18.51 -11.36 -0.41
C LEU A 454 18.02 -12.59 0.37
N ASP A 455 16.73 -12.65 0.71
CA ASP A 455 16.08 -13.74 1.46
C ASP A 455 16.40 -15.13 0.86
N ALA A 456 16.48 -15.22 -0.46
CA ALA A 456 16.76 -16.47 -1.17
C ALA A 456 18.17 -17.01 -0.91
N ALA A 457 19.16 -16.13 -0.68
CA ALA A 457 20.52 -16.53 -0.34
C ALA A 457 20.64 -16.88 1.15
N GLU A 458 19.97 -16.11 2.02
CA GLU A 458 19.95 -16.35 3.47
C GLU A 458 19.28 -17.67 3.84
N ALA A 459 18.08 -17.93 3.33
CA ALA A 459 17.35 -19.16 3.63
C ALA A 459 18.15 -20.40 3.22
N ARG A 460 18.93 -20.33 2.14
CA ARG A 460 19.82 -21.41 1.69
C ARG A 460 21.02 -21.57 2.61
N LEU A 461 21.58 -20.46 3.09
CA LEU A 461 22.70 -20.47 4.02
C LEU A 461 22.29 -21.08 5.37
N GLU A 462 21.12 -20.70 5.89
CA GLU A 462 20.53 -21.26 7.11
C GLU A 462 20.22 -22.76 6.97
N ALA A 463 19.76 -23.19 5.79
CA ALA A 463 19.54 -24.60 5.47
C ALA A 463 20.84 -25.41 5.28
N GLY A 464 22.01 -24.78 5.32
CA GLY A 464 23.30 -25.42 5.07
C GLY A 464 23.59 -25.72 3.61
N ASP A 465 22.78 -25.25 2.66
CA ASP A 465 23.02 -25.34 1.22
C ASP A 465 24.00 -24.24 0.77
N VAL A 466 25.27 -24.41 1.10
CA VAL A 466 26.34 -23.44 0.79
C VAL A 466 26.46 -23.18 -0.71
N LYS A 467 26.27 -24.20 -1.55
CA LYS A 467 26.36 -24.06 -3.01
C LYS A 467 25.18 -23.24 -3.56
N GLY A 468 23.96 -23.56 -3.14
CA GLY A 468 22.79 -22.77 -3.51
C GLY A 468 22.86 -21.34 -2.98
N ALA A 469 23.36 -21.16 -1.75
CA ALA A 469 23.58 -19.83 -1.16
C ALA A 469 24.59 -19.01 -1.98
N ALA A 470 25.72 -19.59 -2.38
CA ALA A 470 26.72 -18.91 -3.22
C ALA A 470 26.16 -18.49 -4.59
N ILE A 471 25.35 -19.35 -5.23
CA ILE A 471 24.70 -19.03 -6.51
C ILE A 471 23.69 -17.88 -6.35
N ALA A 472 22.85 -17.94 -5.31
CA ALA A 472 21.86 -16.91 -5.03
C ALA A 472 22.52 -15.57 -4.67
N TYR A 473 23.61 -15.61 -3.90
CA TYR A 473 24.42 -14.44 -3.58
C TYR A 473 25.07 -13.82 -4.82
N ASP A 474 25.73 -14.60 -5.68
CA ASP A 474 26.32 -14.07 -6.92
C ASP A 474 25.26 -13.46 -7.85
N ALA A 475 24.06 -14.05 -7.89
CA ALA A 475 22.92 -13.49 -8.61
C ALA A 475 22.45 -12.15 -8.02
N ALA A 476 22.42 -12.03 -6.69
CA ALA A 476 22.10 -10.77 -6.02
C ALA A 476 23.15 -9.69 -6.28
N VAL A 477 24.44 -10.02 -6.22
CA VAL A 477 25.55 -9.12 -6.55
C VAL A 477 25.42 -8.61 -7.99
N ARG A 478 25.26 -9.50 -8.96
CA ARG A 478 25.11 -9.12 -10.38
C ARG A 478 23.82 -8.33 -10.64
N GLY A 479 22.73 -8.69 -9.96
CA GLY A 479 21.47 -7.96 -10.03
C GLY A 479 21.63 -6.52 -9.55
N ALA A 480 22.38 -6.31 -8.47
CA ALA A 480 22.70 -4.99 -7.93
C ALA A 480 23.65 -4.16 -8.81
N GLU A 481 24.44 -4.79 -9.69
CA GLU A 481 25.28 -4.06 -10.66
C GLU A 481 24.52 -3.59 -11.91
N GLY A 482 23.45 -4.29 -12.27
CA GLY A 482 22.62 -4.02 -13.45
C GLY A 482 21.48 -3.02 -13.23
N THR A 483 21.23 -2.65 -11.97
CA THR A 483 20.37 -1.53 -11.54
C THR A 483 21.18 -0.27 -11.33
#